data_AF-A0A4Q3UGY5-F1
#
_entry.id   AF-A0A4Q3UGY5-F1
#
_cell.length_a   1.000
_cell.length_b   1.000
_cell.length_c   1.000
_cell.angle_alpha   90.00
_cell.angle_beta   90.00
_cell.angle_gamma   90.00
#
_symmetry.space_group_name_H-M   'P 1'
#
loop_
_entity.id
_entity.type
_entity.pdbx_description
1 polymer ?
#
loop_
_entity_poly.entity_id
_entity_poly.type
_entity_poly.pdbx_seq_one_letter_code
_entity_poly.pdbx_strand_id
1 'polypeptide(L)'
;MVHYEPPQHRWSPAEMARYLMLSPTTAHVIRPAEEFECDFPNGPRRVLALIDHLFVRYPVPRCLYRAMLLEEGLRLVFPNEPHPAGRKKRMNREAKYRRWFHTIARGEPFADIVYRDFTRKQAHWFVQSPERLTIEDAIFWAKARGTGVPADCCEFLLNRLGRYGMMHLGERLEDLLQFFARTWAEIEPEERPEILDFLRYASTIPGFAFTGRTAGSVRKLSDDWHRRLTNFGRGGFLAWEGTIESWERKEEGYLVEAIELTDTRQLAEEGTHQGHCVGGYGWQCHHGTCRIVSFRWKTIRQDDFRRITVEVSPRGRCVVQTRGARNRRATEEEMRILRSWASDRGFRLPGGS
;
A
#
# COMPACT_ATOMS: atom_id res chain seq x y z
N MET A 1 -2.06 -19.63 -34.77
CA MET A 1 -2.57 -18.35 -34.24
C MET A 1 -4.00 -18.21 -34.71
N VAL A 2 -4.97 -18.39 -33.82
CA VAL A 2 -6.39 -18.17 -34.14
C VAL A 2 -6.61 -16.66 -34.09
N HIS A 3 -6.89 -16.05 -35.24
CA HIS A 3 -7.30 -14.66 -35.33
C HIS A 3 -8.61 -14.50 -34.55
N TYR A 4 -8.56 -13.74 -33.45
CA TYR A 4 -9.75 -13.27 -32.76
C TYR A 4 -10.32 -12.09 -33.56
N GLU A 5 -11.32 -12.36 -34.39
CA GLU A 5 -12.16 -11.31 -34.98
C GLU A 5 -13.22 -10.91 -33.95
N PRO A 6 -13.22 -9.67 -33.43
CA PRO A 6 -14.28 -9.22 -32.53
C PRO A 6 -15.60 -9.14 -33.32
N PRO A 7 -16.74 -9.52 -32.71
CA PRO A 7 -18.03 -9.49 -33.40
C PRO A 7 -18.37 -8.06 -33.85
N GLN A 8 -18.73 -7.91 -35.12
CA GLN A 8 -19.05 -6.65 -35.80
C GLN A 8 -20.39 -6.00 -35.37
N HIS A 9 -21.12 -6.60 -34.41
CA HIS A 9 -22.41 -6.09 -33.98
C HIS A 9 -22.22 -4.87 -33.07
N ARG A 10 -22.32 -3.66 -33.65
CA ARG A 10 -22.37 -2.40 -32.90
C ARG A 10 -23.62 -2.38 -32.04
N TRP A 11 -23.46 -2.56 -30.73
CA TRP A 11 -24.60 -2.51 -29.80
C TRP A 11 -25.36 -1.18 -29.92
N SER A 12 -26.67 -1.28 -30.11
CA SER A 12 -27.62 -0.18 -30.06
C SER A 12 -27.69 0.42 -28.64
N PRO A 13 -28.13 1.69 -28.50
CA PRO A 13 -28.37 2.29 -27.18
C PRO A 13 -29.26 1.44 -26.28
N ALA A 14 -30.29 0.78 -26.86
CA ALA A 14 -31.20 -0.10 -26.15
C ALA A 14 -30.51 -1.37 -25.61
N GLU A 15 -29.60 -1.98 -26.38
CA GLU A 15 -28.81 -3.13 -25.91
C GLU A 15 -27.87 -2.73 -24.78
N MET A 16 -27.23 -1.57 -24.88
CA MET A 16 -26.35 -1.03 -23.84
C MET A 16 -27.09 -0.64 -22.57
N ALA A 17 -28.33 -0.13 -22.69
CA ALA A 17 -29.15 0.29 -21.56
C ALA A 17 -29.39 -0.82 -20.53
N ARG A 18 -29.33 -2.09 -20.95
CA ARG A 18 -29.45 -3.27 -20.07
C ARG A 18 -28.34 -3.37 -19.02
N TYR A 19 -27.22 -2.67 -19.22
CA TYR A 19 -26.11 -2.62 -18.27
C TYR A 19 -26.22 -1.43 -17.29
N LEU A 20 -27.17 -0.52 -17.48
CA LEU A 20 -27.29 0.72 -16.73
C LEU A 20 -28.24 0.57 -15.54
N MET A 21 -27.87 1.19 -14.42
CA MET A 21 -28.70 1.25 -13.22
C MET A 21 -29.93 2.15 -13.38
N LEU A 22 -29.86 3.15 -14.27
CA LEU A 22 -30.95 4.07 -14.56
C LEU A 22 -31.39 3.90 -16.01
N SER A 23 -32.72 3.98 -16.21
CA SER A 23 -33.28 3.97 -17.57
C SER A 23 -32.77 5.17 -18.39
N PRO A 24 -32.51 5.00 -19.70
CA PRO A 24 -32.22 6.09 -20.63
C PRO A 24 -33.39 7.09 -20.84
N THR A 25 -34.53 6.87 -20.18
CA THR A 25 -35.71 7.75 -20.18
C THR A 25 -35.96 8.42 -18.83
N THR A 26 -35.03 8.32 -17.88
CA THR A 26 -35.20 8.96 -16.57
C THR A 26 -35.10 10.48 -16.66
N ALA A 27 -35.68 11.19 -15.68
CA ALA A 27 -35.55 12.65 -15.55
C ALA A 27 -34.11 13.15 -15.32
N HIS A 28 -33.14 12.24 -15.17
CA HIS A 28 -31.73 12.59 -15.03
C HIS A 28 -31.00 12.77 -16.36
N VAL A 29 -31.63 12.33 -17.46
CA VAL A 29 -31.06 12.35 -18.81
C VAL A 29 -30.90 13.78 -19.31
N ILE A 30 -29.71 14.12 -19.82
CA ILE A 30 -29.39 15.44 -20.38
C ILE A 30 -29.38 15.47 -21.90
N ARG A 31 -29.22 14.30 -22.54
CA ARG A 31 -29.28 14.10 -23.99
C ARG A 31 -30.02 12.79 -24.28
N PRO A 32 -31.00 12.77 -25.21
CA PRO A 32 -31.76 11.57 -25.55
C PRO A 32 -30.88 10.41 -26.02
N ALA A 33 -31.28 9.17 -25.72
CA ALA A 33 -30.52 7.98 -26.08
C ALA A 33 -30.46 7.76 -27.61
N GLU A 34 -31.47 8.26 -28.31
CA GLU A 34 -31.63 8.19 -29.76
C GLU A 34 -30.57 9.01 -30.50
N GLU A 35 -30.01 10.03 -29.84
CA GLU A 35 -28.94 10.90 -30.37
C GLU A 35 -27.54 10.32 -30.08
N PHE A 36 -27.44 9.14 -29.46
CA PHE A 36 -26.14 8.57 -29.11
C PHE A 36 -25.45 7.92 -30.31
N GLU A 37 -24.33 8.49 -30.70
CA GLU A 37 -23.42 7.93 -31.71
C GLU A 37 -22.06 7.62 -31.09
N CYS A 38 -21.51 6.43 -31.39
CA CYS A 38 -20.23 6.01 -30.84
C CYS A 38 -19.54 4.92 -31.70
N ASP A 39 -18.27 5.18 -32.01
CA ASP A 39 -17.42 4.32 -32.84
C ASP A 39 -16.48 3.42 -32.04
N PHE A 40 -16.58 3.37 -30.71
CA PHE A 40 -15.71 2.50 -29.93
C PHE A 40 -15.90 1.02 -30.33
N PRO A 41 -14.81 0.27 -30.56
CA PRO A 41 -14.87 -1.11 -31.01
C PRO A 41 -15.20 -2.10 -29.87
N ASN A 42 -15.13 -1.68 -28.60
CA ASN A 42 -15.33 -2.56 -27.45
C ASN A 42 -16.57 -2.18 -26.63
N GLY A 43 -17.36 -3.19 -26.26
CA GLY A 43 -18.58 -3.04 -25.45
C GLY A 43 -18.39 -2.20 -24.17
N PRO A 44 -17.34 -2.42 -23.36
CA PRO A 44 -17.11 -1.65 -22.13
C PRO A 44 -16.99 -0.14 -22.35
N ARG A 45 -16.25 0.32 -23.37
CA ARG A 45 -16.11 1.78 -23.62
C ARG A 45 -17.37 2.36 -24.24
N ARG A 46 -18.12 1.58 -25.04
CA ARG A 46 -19.43 2.03 -25.57
C ARG A 46 -20.42 2.27 -24.43
N VAL A 47 -20.49 1.38 -23.43
CA VAL A 47 -21.36 1.55 -22.25
C VAL A 47 -20.97 2.79 -21.45
N LEU A 48 -19.67 3.01 -21.20
CA LEU A 48 -19.19 4.22 -20.53
C LEU A 48 -19.53 5.49 -21.32
N ALA A 49 -19.31 5.49 -22.63
CA ALA A 49 -19.65 6.60 -23.51
C ALA A 49 -21.17 6.88 -23.54
N LEU A 50 -22.01 5.85 -23.44
CA LEU A 50 -23.46 6.03 -23.30
C LEU A 50 -23.81 6.70 -21.97
N ILE A 51 -23.16 6.32 -20.87
CA ILE A 51 -23.32 7.01 -19.57
C ILE A 51 -22.93 8.48 -19.69
N ASP A 52 -21.81 8.77 -20.36
CA ASP A 52 -21.36 10.14 -20.61
C ASP A 52 -22.38 10.95 -21.39
N HIS A 53 -22.86 10.38 -22.49
CA HIS A 53 -23.89 10.99 -23.33
C HIS A 53 -25.15 11.29 -22.53
N LEU A 54 -25.69 10.29 -21.84
CA LEU A 54 -26.97 10.40 -21.14
C LEU A 54 -26.91 11.31 -19.91
N PHE A 55 -25.80 11.35 -19.16
CA PHE A 55 -25.80 11.90 -17.81
C PHE A 55 -24.70 12.91 -17.50
N VAL A 56 -23.68 13.08 -18.36
CA VAL A 56 -22.45 13.82 -18.03
C VAL A 56 -22.29 15.10 -18.83
N ARG A 57 -22.35 16.25 -18.15
CA ARG A 57 -22.01 17.57 -18.72
C ARG A 57 -20.57 17.98 -18.37
N TYR A 58 -20.08 17.59 -17.20
CA TYR A 58 -18.73 17.86 -16.71
C TYR A 58 -18.02 16.57 -16.29
N PRO A 59 -16.70 16.43 -16.47
CA PRO A 59 -15.97 15.20 -16.18
C PRO A 59 -16.21 14.69 -14.75
N VAL A 60 -16.41 13.37 -14.63
CA VAL A 60 -16.67 12.69 -13.35
C VAL A 60 -15.53 11.70 -13.06
N PRO A 61 -15.11 11.53 -11.79
CA PRO A 61 -14.17 10.46 -11.42
C PRO A 61 -14.62 9.09 -11.92
N ARG A 62 -13.71 8.36 -12.59
CA ARG A 62 -13.98 7.03 -13.18
C ARG A 62 -14.58 6.05 -12.17
N CYS A 63 -14.15 6.11 -10.92
CA CYS A 63 -14.64 5.24 -9.85
C CYS A 63 -16.17 5.36 -9.64
N LEU A 64 -16.78 6.51 -9.94
CA LEU A 64 -18.21 6.73 -9.72
C LEU A 64 -19.10 6.14 -10.82
N TYR A 65 -18.58 5.82 -12.00
CA TYR A 65 -19.36 5.18 -13.07
C TYR A 65 -19.92 3.83 -12.64
N ARG A 66 -19.25 3.17 -11.68
CA ARG A 66 -19.74 1.95 -11.02
C ARG A 66 -21.14 2.10 -10.44
N ALA A 67 -21.46 3.27 -9.89
CA ALA A 67 -22.77 3.54 -9.30
C ALA A 67 -23.89 3.61 -10.36
N MET A 68 -23.52 3.80 -11.63
CA MET A 68 -24.43 3.90 -12.77
C MET A 68 -24.65 2.57 -13.49
N LEU A 69 -24.06 1.47 -13.01
CA LEU A 69 -24.09 0.16 -13.65
C LEU A 69 -24.87 -0.88 -12.83
N LEU A 70 -25.58 -1.76 -13.52
CA LEU A 70 -26.08 -3.02 -12.96
C LEU A 70 -24.94 -4.02 -12.79
N GLU A 71 -25.24 -5.19 -12.20
CA GLU A 71 -24.22 -6.20 -11.89
C GLU A 71 -23.51 -6.72 -13.15
N GLU A 72 -24.26 -6.93 -14.22
CA GLU A 72 -23.77 -7.31 -15.54
C GLU A 72 -22.88 -6.21 -16.12
N GLY A 73 -23.26 -4.95 -15.94
CA GLY A 73 -22.49 -3.79 -16.36
C GLY A 73 -21.18 -3.67 -15.60
N LEU A 74 -21.20 -3.92 -14.29
CA LEU A 74 -19.99 -3.94 -13.46
C LEU A 74 -19.02 -5.04 -13.91
N ARG A 75 -19.50 -6.25 -14.17
CA ARG A 75 -18.66 -7.36 -14.68
C ARG A 75 -18.06 -7.04 -16.04
N LEU A 76 -18.81 -6.35 -16.89
CA LEU A 76 -18.35 -5.95 -18.21
C LEU A 76 -17.29 -4.84 -18.16
N VAL A 77 -17.56 -3.77 -17.39
CA VAL A 77 -16.74 -2.55 -17.41
C VAL A 77 -15.56 -2.62 -16.43
N PHE A 78 -15.73 -3.36 -15.33
CA PHE A 78 -14.74 -3.47 -14.26
C PHE A 78 -14.55 -4.93 -13.80
N PRO A 79 -14.07 -5.82 -14.69
CA PRO A 79 -14.05 -7.26 -14.46
C PRO A 79 -13.16 -7.70 -13.28
N ASN A 80 -12.16 -6.90 -12.91
CA ASN A 80 -11.17 -7.24 -11.89
C ASN A 80 -11.47 -6.63 -10.51
N GLU A 81 -12.56 -5.87 -10.36
CA GLU A 81 -12.89 -5.24 -9.08
C GLU A 81 -13.83 -6.12 -8.25
N PRO A 82 -13.59 -6.26 -6.93
CA PRO A 82 -14.42 -7.10 -6.07
C PRO A 82 -15.88 -6.61 -6.04
N HIS A 83 -16.80 -7.53 -6.28
CA HIS A 83 -18.24 -7.25 -6.19
C HIS A 83 -18.70 -7.19 -4.72
N PRO A 84 -19.58 -6.24 -4.34
CA PRO A 84 -20.07 -6.15 -2.96
C PRO A 84 -20.86 -7.40 -2.54
N ALA A 85 -20.56 -7.94 -1.35
CA ALA A 85 -21.35 -9.01 -0.75
C ALA A 85 -22.68 -8.49 -0.19
N GLY A 86 -23.81 -9.02 -0.68
CA GLY A 86 -25.16 -8.80 -0.14
C GLY A 86 -25.97 -7.66 -0.78
N ARG A 87 -27.14 -7.99 -1.34
CA ARG A 87 -28.01 -7.12 -2.16
C ARG A 87 -28.47 -5.82 -1.47
N LYS A 88 -28.81 -5.87 -0.18
CA LYS A 88 -29.44 -4.73 0.55
C LYS A 88 -28.43 -3.64 0.98
N LYS A 89 -27.24 -4.03 1.47
CA LYS A 89 -26.15 -3.09 1.82
C LYS A 89 -25.57 -2.41 0.57
N ARG A 90 -25.54 -3.14 -0.55
CA ARG A 90 -25.14 -2.64 -1.88
C ARG A 90 -26.02 -1.47 -2.34
N MET A 91 -27.34 -1.65 -2.31
CA MET A 91 -28.30 -0.69 -2.88
C MET A 91 -28.26 0.71 -2.21
N ASN A 92 -28.16 0.78 -0.88
CA ASN A 92 -28.08 2.07 -0.17
C ASN A 92 -26.77 2.81 -0.44
N ARG A 93 -25.67 2.08 -0.53
CA ARG A 93 -24.34 2.64 -0.78
C ARG A 93 -24.21 3.15 -2.21
N GLU A 94 -24.74 2.39 -3.17
CA GLU A 94 -24.81 2.80 -4.58
C GLU A 94 -25.70 4.03 -4.77
N ALA A 95 -26.80 4.16 -4.01
CA ALA A 95 -27.64 5.36 -4.05
C ALA A 95 -26.87 6.64 -3.63
N LYS A 96 -26.05 6.55 -2.58
CA LYS A 96 -25.17 7.66 -2.16
C LYS A 96 -24.20 8.04 -3.29
N TYR A 97 -23.52 7.07 -3.89
CA TYR A 97 -22.53 7.33 -4.94
C TYR A 97 -23.15 7.79 -6.26
N ARG A 98 -24.37 7.36 -6.61
CA ARG A 98 -25.11 7.94 -7.75
C ARG A 98 -25.43 9.40 -7.54
N ARG A 99 -25.82 9.80 -6.32
CA ARG A 99 -26.02 11.22 -6.00
C ARG A 99 -24.73 12.01 -6.21
N TRP A 100 -23.59 11.47 -5.77
CA TRP A 100 -22.27 12.08 -6.01
C TRP A 100 -21.98 12.21 -7.50
N PHE A 101 -22.20 11.14 -8.27
CA PHE A 101 -22.06 11.14 -9.73
C PHE A 101 -22.86 12.27 -10.36
N HIS A 102 -24.17 12.34 -10.11
CA HIS A 102 -25.03 13.34 -10.73
C HIS A 102 -24.65 14.78 -10.37
N THR A 103 -24.32 15.05 -9.11
CA THR A 103 -23.92 16.40 -8.67
C THR A 103 -22.64 16.83 -9.41
N ILE A 104 -21.62 15.97 -9.49
CA ILE A 104 -20.38 16.29 -10.22
C ILE A 104 -20.65 16.43 -11.72
N ALA A 105 -21.39 15.48 -12.29
CA ALA A 105 -21.73 15.42 -13.72
C ALA A 105 -22.46 16.67 -14.21
N ARG A 106 -23.19 17.36 -13.34
CA ARG A 106 -23.94 18.60 -13.62
C ARG A 106 -23.18 19.87 -13.27
N GLY A 107 -22.00 19.76 -12.66
CA GLY A 107 -21.22 20.91 -12.19
C GLY A 107 -21.85 21.59 -10.96
N GLU A 108 -22.68 20.85 -10.22
CA GLU A 108 -23.25 21.34 -8.96
C GLU A 108 -22.16 21.33 -7.86
N PRO A 109 -22.31 22.14 -6.79
CA PRO A 109 -21.34 22.21 -5.70
C PRO A 109 -21.17 20.89 -4.92
N PHE A 110 -20.24 20.04 -5.37
CA PHE A 110 -20.04 18.70 -4.79
C PHE A 110 -19.73 18.76 -3.28
N ALA A 111 -18.90 19.72 -2.85
CA ALA A 111 -18.51 19.87 -1.45
C ALA A 111 -19.70 20.07 -0.50
N ASP A 112 -20.80 20.65 -0.97
CA ASP A 112 -21.97 20.96 -0.14
C ASP A 112 -22.83 19.72 0.17
N ILE A 113 -22.76 18.68 -0.67
CA ILE A 113 -23.49 17.43 -0.43
C ILE A 113 -22.67 16.38 0.33
N VAL A 114 -21.35 16.58 0.45
CA VAL A 114 -20.41 15.63 1.06
C VAL A 114 -19.71 16.17 2.31
N TYR A 115 -20.17 17.29 2.86
CA TYR A 115 -19.56 17.96 4.02
C TYR A 115 -19.38 17.08 5.27
N ARG A 116 -20.14 15.99 5.39
CA ARG A 116 -19.99 14.98 6.48
C ARG A 116 -18.87 13.97 6.21
N ASP A 117 -18.52 13.75 4.95
CA ASP A 117 -17.50 12.80 4.52
C ASP A 117 -16.15 13.49 4.25
N PHE A 118 -16.19 14.76 3.80
CA PHE A 118 -15.03 15.51 3.33
C PHE A 118 -15.04 16.96 3.81
N THR A 119 -13.84 17.53 3.98
CA THR A 119 -13.64 18.98 3.90
C THR A 119 -13.76 19.47 2.44
N ARG A 120 -13.97 20.78 2.22
CA ARG A 120 -13.99 21.34 0.85
C ARG A 120 -12.73 21.00 0.04
N LYS A 121 -11.56 21.05 0.69
CA LYS A 121 -10.27 20.70 0.06
C LYS A 121 -10.20 19.21 -0.29
N GLN A 122 -10.68 18.32 0.58
CA GLN A 122 -10.74 16.89 0.29
C GLN A 122 -11.73 16.59 -0.86
N ALA A 123 -12.88 17.27 -0.89
CA ALA A 123 -13.85 17.12 -1.99
C ALA A 123 -13.25 17.55 -3.34
N HIS A 124 -12.47 18.65 -3.37
CA HIS A 124 -11.74 19.08 -4.56
C HIS A 124 -10.74 18.02 -5.05
N TRP A 125 -10.00 17.39 -4.13
CA TRP A 125 -9.12 16.27 -4.49
C TRP A 125 -9.91 15.06 -5.00
N PHE A 126 -11.01 14.67 -4.35
CA PHE A 126 -11.79 13.51 -4.77
C PHE A 126 -12.23 13.57 -6.25
N VAL A 127 -12.63 14.76 -6.72
CA VAL A 127 -13.00 14.99 -8.13
C VAL A 127 -11.83 14.76 -9.10
N GLN A 128 -10.59 14.86 -8.62
CA GLN A 128 -9.34 14.63 -9.36
C GLN A 128 -8.69 13.28 -9.07
N SER A 129 -9.43 12.35 -8.45
CA SER A 129 -8.88 11.06 -8.09
C SER A 129 -8.40 10.26 -9.31
N PRO A 130 -7.26 9.55 -9.22
CA PRO A 130 -6.76 8.74 -10.32
C PRO A 130 -7.77 7.69 -10.79
N GLU A 131 -7.88 7.51 -12.10
CA GLU A 131 -8.88 6.63 -12.72
C GLU A 131 -8.83 5.17 -12.27
N ARG A 132 -7.64 4.69 -11.88
CA ARG A 132 -7.42 3.30 -11.45
C ARG A 132 -8.00 2.96 -10.08
N LEU A 133 -8.42 3.97 -9.31
CA LEU A 133 -8.84 3.76 -7.92
C LEU A 133 -10.27 3.27 -7.82
N THR A 134 -10.51 2.40 -6.84
CA THR A 134 -11.87 2.11 -6.35
C THR A 134 -12.47 3.36 -5.69
N ILE A 135 -13.79 3.38 -5.44
CA ILE A 135 -14.41 4.53 -4.77
C ILE A 135 -13.82 4.73 -3.37
N GLU A 136 -13.59 3.64 -2.63
CA GLU A 136 -12.99 3.69 -1.30
C GLU A 136 -11.56 4.21 -1.32
N ASP A 137 -10.75 3.71 -2.24
CA ASP A 137 -9.38 4.15 -2.40
C ASP A 137 -9.29 5.60 -2.87
N ALA A 138 -10.23 6.04 -3.72
CA ALA A 138 -10.37 7.44 -4.10
C ALA A 138 -10.77 8.33 -2.91
N ILE A 139 -11.63 7.87 -2.00
CA ILE A 139 -11.95 8.58 -0.76
C ILE A 139 -10.71 8.69 0.14
N PHE A 140 -9.97 7.59 0.34
CA PHE A 140 -8.72 7.60 1.11
C PHE A 140 -7.71 8.57 0.51
N TRP A 141 -7.48 8.47 -0.80
CA TRP A 141 -6.54 9.31 -1.54
C TRP A 141 -6.92 10.79 -1.41
N ALA A 142 -8.20 11.12 -1.56
CA ALA A 142 -8.70 12.49 -1.41
C ALA A 142 -8.49 13.04 0.01
N LYS A 143 -8.70 12.21 1.04
CA LYS A 143 -8.41 12.57 2.43
C LYS A 143 -6.92 12.87 2.60
N ALA A 144 -6.04 11.95 2.20
CA ALA A 144 -4.59 12.11 2.30
C ALA A 144 -4.09 13.38 1.58
N ARG A 145 -4.47 13.57 0.31
CA ARG A 145 -4.08 14.76 -0.47
C ARG A 145 -4.67 16.06 0.11
N GLY A 146 -5.90 16.01 0.62
CA GLY A 146 -6.55 17.12 1.30
C GLY A 146 -5.82 17.56 2.57
N THR A 147 -5.35 16.60 3.36
CA THR A 147 -4.53 16.83 4.56
C THR A 147 -3.14 17.39 4.23
N GLY A 148 -2.68 17.24 2.97
CA GLY A 148 -1.38 17.73 2.51
C GLY A 148 -0.30 16.65 2.43
N VAL A 149 -0.68 15.37 2.49
CA VAL A 149 0.25 14.25 2.35
C VAL A 149 0.91 14.29 0.96
N PRO A 150 2.26 14.22 0.86
CA PRO A 150 2.98 14.13 -0.41
C PRO A 150 2.53 12.97 -1.30
N ALA A 151 2.73 13.08 -2.62
CA ALA A 151 2.18 12.10 -3.58
C ALA A 151 2.77 10.70 -3.39
N ASP A 152 4.09 10.59 -3.20
CA ASP A 152 4.79 9.34 -2.92
C ASP A 152 4.35 8.72 -1.57
N CYS A 153 4.16 9.54 -0.54
CA CYS A 153 3.57 9.11 0.73
C CYS A 153 2.14 8.60 0.55
N CYS A 154 1.35 9.27 -0.28
CA CYS A 154 -0.02 8.87 -0.53
C CYS A 154 -0.09 7.49 -1.19
N GLU A 155 0.76 7.22 -2.20
CA GLU A 155 0.87 5.90 -2.84
C GLU A 155 1.35 4.83 -1.86
N PHE A 156 2.34 5.14 -1.02
CA PHE A 156 2.80 4.21 0.03
C PHE A 156 1.66 3.84 0.99
N LEU A 157 0.95 4.84 1.52
CA LEU A 157 -0.15 4.62 2.46
C LEU A 157 -1.33 3.93 1.79
N LEU A 158 -1.64 4.25 0.53
CA LEU A 158 -2.71 3.60 -0.22
C LEU A 158 -2.46 2.09 -0.37
N ASN A 159 -1.23 1.71 -0.73
CA ASN A 159 -0.83 0.31 -0.90
C ASN A 159 -0.79 -0.50 0.40
N ARG A 160 -0.73 0.15 1.56
CA ARG A 160 -0.60 -0.51 2.89
C ARG A 160 -1.86 -0.41 3.74
N LEU A 161 -2.65 0.65 3.55
CA LEU A 161 -3.87 0.93 4.30
C LEU A 161 -5.08 0.86 3.39
N GLY A 162 -5.14 1.74 2.37
CA GLY A 162 -6.29 1.91 1.46
C GLY A 162 -7.64 1.83 2.16
N ARG A 163 -8.60 1.14 1.53
CA ARG A 163 -9.90 0.78 2.12
C ARG A 163 -9.82 0.17 3.53
N TYR A 164 -8.86 -0.70 3.80
CA TYR A 164 -8.75 -1.36 5.11
C TYR A 164 -8.41 -0.36 6.22
N GLY A 165 -7.51 0.59 5.96
CA GLY A 165 -7.18 1.66 6.89
C GLY A 165 -8.39 2.52 7.24
N MET A 166 -9.21 2.88 6.25
CA MET A 166 -10.44 3.64 6.50
C MET A 166 -11.41 2.91 7.44
N MET A 167 -11.53 1.58 7.28
CA MET A 167 -12.45 0.76 8.06
C MET A 167 -12.00 0.58 9.51
N HIS A 168 -10.69 0.55 9.76
CA HIS A 168 -10.14 0.21 11.08
C HIS A 168 -9.62 1.41 11.88
N LEU A 169 -9.20 2.50 11.22
CA LEU A 169 -8.66 3.68 11.91
C LEU A 169 -9.75 4.69 12.26
N GLY A 170 -10.87 4.71 11.54
CA GLY A 170 -11.98 5.64 11.82
C GLY A 170 -11.50 7.10 11.90
N GLU A 171 -11.83 7.77 13.00
CA GLU A 171 -11.43 9.17 13.25
C GLU A 171 -9.91 9.36 13.38
N ARG A 172 -9.18 8.30 13.78
CA ARG A 172 -7.72 8.32 13.94
C ARG A 172 -6.96 8.38 12.62
N LEU A 173 -7.65 8.15 11.50
CA LEU A 173 -7.06 8.25 10.17
C LEU A 173 -6.53 9.67 9.92
N GLU A 174 -7.29 10.71 10.28
CA GLU A 174 -6.88 12.09 10.01
C GLU A 174 -5.61 12.46 10.81
N ASP A 175 -5.52 12.02 12.07
CA ASP A 175 -4.32 12.22 12.89
C ASP A 175 -3.08 11.56 12.27
N LEU A 176 -3.24 10.33 11.75
CA LEU A 176 -2.17 9.60 11.08
C LEU A 176 -1.74 10.29 9.78
N LEU A 177 -2.70 10.75 8.97
CA LEU A 177 -2.42 11.49 7.73
C LEU A 177 -1.70 12.80 8.02
N GLN A 178 -2.11 13.54 9.06
CA GLN A 178 -1.45 14.78 9.49
C GLN A 178 -0.02 14.52 9.99
N PHE A 179 0.20 13.43 10.71
CA PHE A 179 1.55 13.02 11.10
C PHE A 179 2.43 12.83 9.86
N PHE A 180 2.02 11.98 8.92
CA PHE A 180 2.80 11.72 7.71
C PHE A 180 2.97 12.96 6.83
N ALA A 181 1.94 13.79 6.67
CA ALA A 181 2.04 15.05 5.92
C ALA A 181 3.16 15.95 6.46
N ARG A 182 3.38 15.94 7.77
CA ARG A 182 4.41 16.75 8.44
C ARG A 182 5.78 16.09 8.46
N THR A 183 5.86 14.77 8.64
CA THR A 183 7.13 14.09 8.96
C THR A 183 7.70 13.23 7.83
N TRP A 184 6.98 13.04 6.73
CA TRP A 184 7.37 12.12 5.65
C TRP A 184 8.79 12.33 5.12
N ALA A 185 9.21 13.59 4.96
CA ALA A 185 10.54 13.93 4.45
C ALA A 185 11.68 13.59 5.43
N GLU A 186 11.39 13.48 6.73
CA GLU A 186 12.35 13.11 7.78
C GLU A 186 12.42 11.60 8.03
N ILE A 187 11.50 10.84 7.44
CA ILE A 187 11.41 9.39 7.60
C ILE A 187 12.08 8.73 6.40
N GLU A 188 13.17 8.03 6.68
CA GLU A 188 13.95 7.33 5.65
C GLU A 188 13.11 6.24 4.99
N PRO A 189 13.25 6.01 3.67
CA PRO A 189 12.44 5.04 2.93
C PRO A 189 12.32 3.68 3.59
N GLU A 190 13.42 3.20 4.16
CA GLU A 190 13.54 1.90 4.80
C GLU A 190 12.83 1.82 6.17
N GLU A 191 12.55 2.95 6.83
CA GLU A 191 11.90 2.99 8.15
C GLU A 191 10.36 3.11 8.05
N ARG A 192 9.86 3.52 6.88
CA ARG A 192 8.43 3.82 6.66
C ARG A 192 7.52 2.64 6.97
N PRO A 193 7.81 1.38 6.59
CA PRO A 193 6.96 0.24 6.93
C PRO A 193 6.85 0.03 8.45
N GLU A 194 7.98 0.03 9.15
CA GLU A 194 8.04 -0.20 10.60
C GLU A 194 7.30 0.92 11.37
N ILE A 195 7.52 2.18 10.98
CA ILE A 195 6.81 3.32 11.57
C ILE A 195 5.30 3.21 11.31
N LEU A 196 4.88 2.85 10.09
CA LEU A 196 3.47 2.68 9.78
C LEU A 196 2.84 1.57 10.63
N ASP A 197 3.50 0.42 10.77
CA ASP A 197 3.00 -0.69 11.57
C ASP A 197 2.86 -0.33 13.05
N PHE A 198 3.86 0.36 13.61
CA PHE A 198 3.74 0.90 14.96
C PHE A 198 2.59 1.90 15.07
N LEU A 199 2.43 2.85 14.15
CA LEU A 199 1.37 3.86 14.22
C LEU A 199 -0.02 3.25 14.05
N ARG A 200 -0.16 2.18 13.26
CA ARG A 200 -1.41 1.39 13.19
C ARG A 200 -1.74 0.78 14.54
N TYR A 201 -0.77 0.15 15.20
CA TYR A 201 -0.95 -0.39 16.55
C TYR A 201 -1.27 0.73 17.56
N ALA A 202 -0.48 1.80 17.58
CA ALA A 202 -0.64 2.93 18.49
C ALA A 202 -1.99 3.64 18.33
N SER A 203 -2.57 3.62 17.13
CA SER A 203 -3.93 4.13 16.87
C SER A 203 -5.01 3.37 17.63
N THR A 204 -4.75 2.11 17.98
CA THR A 204 -5.67 1.25 18.76
C THR A 204 -5.55 1.48 20.27
N ILE A 205 -4.50 2.16 20.74
CA ILE A 205 -4.29 2.43 22.16
C ILE A 205 -5.09 3.68 22.55
N PRO A 206 -6.04 3.57 23.50
CA PRO A 206 -6.74 4.72 24.05
C PRO A 206 -5.74 5.73 24.65
N GLY A 207 -5.89 7.00 24.29
CA GLY A 207 -5.04 8.09 24.82
C GLY A 207 -3.68 8.27 24.13
N PHE A 208 -3.33 7.46 23.12
CA PHE A 208 -2.16 7.77 22.30
C PHE A 208 -2.38 9.09 21.54
N ALA A 209 -1.47 10.05 21.67
CA ALA A 209 -1.56 11.33 20.97
C ALA A 209 -0.54 11.43 19.83
N PHE A 210 -1.03 11.74 18.63
CA PHE A 210 -0.19 12.08 17.48
C PHE A 210 0.36 13.51 17.58
N THR A 211 -0.41 14.40 18.21
CA THR A 211 -0.04 15.80 18.44
C THR A 211 1.27 15.91 19.22
N GLY A 212 2.16 16.79 18.76
CA GLY A 212 3.47 17.03 19.39
C GLY A 212 4.53 15.97 19.09
N ARG A 213 4.21 14.87 18.38
CA ARG A 213 5.20 13.86 17.99
C ARG A 213 6.01 14.29 16.77
N THR A 214 7.31 14.04 16.80
CA THR A 214 8.25 14.20 15.67
C THR A 214 8.61 12.83 15.08
N ALA A 215 9.21 12.79 13.88
CA ALA A 215 9.71 11.56 13.26
C ALA A 215 10.63 10.79 14.21
N GLY A 216 11.60 11.48 14.81
CA GLY A 216 12.54 10.90 15.78
C GLY A 216 11.87 10.36 17.04
N SER A 217 10.83 11.02 17.56
CA SER A 217 10.10 10.52 18.73
C SER A 217 9.29 9.24 18.42
N VAL A 218 8.68 9.17 17.24
CA VAL A 218 7.91 8.00 16.80
C VAL A 218 8.85 6.86 16.45
N ARG A 219 10.01 7.13 15.87
CA ARG A 219 11.06 6.14 15.64
C ARG A 219 11.45 5.43 16.92
N LYS A 220 11.76 6.19 17.99
CA LYS A 220 12.08 5.61 19.31
C LYS A 220 10.94 4.76 19.87
N LEU A 221 9.70 5.22 19.78
CA LEU A 221 8.53 4.47 20.25
C LEU A 221 8.28 3.19 19.43
N SER A 222 8.46 3.29 18.11
CA SER A 222 8.39 2.16 17.19
C SER A 222 9.45 1.12 17.55
N ASP A 223 10.70 1.55 17.74
CA ASP A 223 11.80 0.66 18.16
C ASP A 223 11.48 -0.02 19.49
N ASP A 224 11.07 0.75 20.51
CA ASP A 224 10.70 0.22 21.82
C ASP A 224 9.54 -0.78 21.74
N TRP A 225 8.53 -0.49 20.94
CA TRP A 225 7.38 -1.37 20.73
C TRP A 225 7.78 -2.66 20.03
N HIS A 226 8.56 -2.59 18.95
CA HIS A 226 9.06 -3.77 18.27
C HIS A 226 9.95 -4.60 19.22
N ARG A 227 10.87 -3.99 19.98
CA ARG A 227 11.64 -4.69 21.03
C ARG A 227 10.72 -5.38 22.04
N ARG A 228 9.63 -4.74 22.49
CA ARG A 228 8.67 -5.37 23.40
C ARG A 228 7.92 -6.53 22.76
N LEU A 229 7.52 -6.44 21.50
CA LEU A 229 6.93 -7.57 20.78
C LEU A 229 7.90 -8.76 20.71
N THR A 230 9.20 -8.49 20.55
CA THR A 230 10.22 -9.55 20.63
C THR A 230 10.28 -10.20 22.03
N ASN A 231 10.06 -9.41 23.10
CA ASN A 231 10.06 -9.89 24.48
C ASN A 231 8.75 -10.58 24.92
N PHE A 232 7.60 -10.13 24.39
CA PHE A 232 6.30 -10.81 24.55
C PHE A 232 6.19 -12.07 23.67
N GLY A 233 7.06 -12.19 22.67
CA GLY A 233 7.43 -13.41 21.98
C GLY A 233 8.18 -14.44 22.85
N ARG A 234 7.79 -14.62 24.12
CA ARG A 234 7.93 -15.91 24.82
C ARG A 234 6.99 -16.97 24.21
N GLY A 235 6.71 -16.89 22.91
CA GLY A 235 6.07 -17.93 22.13
C GLY A 235 7.09 -19.01 21.79
N GLY A 236 7.69 -19.62 22.82
CA GLY A 236 8.62 -20.73 22.66
C GLY A 236 9.93 -20.41 21.92
N PHE A 237 10.90 -21.28 22.11
CA PHE A 237 12.05 -21.39 21.22
C PHE A 237 11.55 -21.83 19.84
N LEU A 238 11.77 -21.01 18.81
CA LEU A 238 11.52 -21.40 17.42
C LEU A 238 12.89 -21.52 16.74
N ALA A 239 13.10 -22.64 16.07
CA ALA A 239 14.24 -22.87 15.21
C ALA A 239 13.74 -23.28 13.83
N TRP A 240 14.51 -22.97 12.80
CA TRP A 240 14.21 -23.33 11.43
C TRP A 240 15.46 -23.81 10.72
N GLU A 241 15.26 -24.56 9.65
CA GLU A 241 16.35 -24.98 8.77
C GLU A 241 16.90 -23.76 8.03
N GLY A 242 18.21 -23.57 8.13
CA GLY A 242 18.95 -22.56 7.38
C GLY A 242 18.93 -22.89 5.89
N THR A 243 18.73 -21.87 5.07
CA THR A 243 18.64 -21.98 3.60
C THR A 243 19.76 -21.24 2.88
N ILE A 244 20.57 -20.48 3.64
CA ILE A 244 21.67 -19.68 3.15
C ILE A 244 22.95 -20.27 3.73
N GLU A 245 23.79 -20.81 2.85
CA GLU A 245 25.09 -21.31 3.24
C GLU A 245 25.97 -20.19 3.81
N SER A 246 26.72 -20.53 4.87
CA SER A 246 27.73 -19.64 5.45
C SER A 246 28.72 -19.17 4.40
N TRP A 247 29.01 -17.88 4.38
CA TRP A 247 29.94 -17.27 3.43
C TRP A 247 31.07 -16.60 4.17
N GLU A 248 32.28 -16.74 3.65
CA GLU A 248 33.48 -16.16 4.24
C GLU A 248 34.30 -15.44 3.17
N ARG A 249 34.88 -14.31 3.54
CA ARG A 249 35.80 -13.57 2.66
C ARG A 249 36.93 -12.94 3.46
N LYS A 250 38.16 -13.19 3.02
CA LYS A 250 39.35 -12.51 3.54
C LYS A 250 39.49 -11.14 2.88
N GLU A 251 39.62 -10.12 3.71
CA GLU A 251 39.93 -8.74 3.33
C GLU A 251 41.20 -8.31 4.08
N GLU A 252 41.77 -7.16 3.72
CA GLU A 252 42.99 -6.68 4.35
C GLU A 252 42.78 -6.40 5.85
N GLY A 253 43.30 -7.29 6.70
CA GLY A 253 43.26 -7.15 8.16
C GLY A 253 42.05 -7.77 8.86
N TYR A 254 41.08 -8.33 8.12
CA TYR A 254 39.91 -8.98 8.71
C TYR A 254 39.34 -10.13 7.86
N LEU A 255 38.75 -11.12 8.52
CA LEU A 255 37.88 -12.13 7.92
C LEU A 255 36.44 -11.69 8.10
N VAL A 256 35.68 -11.62 7.01
CA VAL A 256 34.25 -11.37 7.06
C VAL A 256 33.51 -12.69 6.96
N GLU A 257 32.54 -12.90 7.83
CA GLU A 257 31.61 -14.03 7.78
C GLU A 257 30.17 -13.52 7.64
N ALA A 258 29.37 -14.18 6.82
CA ALA A 258 27.93 -13.99 6.74
C ALA A 258 27.24 -15.29 7.17
N ILE A 259 26.46 -15.20 8.25
CA ILE A 259 25.85 -16.35 8.92
C ILE A 259 24.34 -16.12 9.02
N GLU A 260 23.55 -17.08 8.54
CA GLU A 260 22.09 -17.06 8.75
C GLU A 260 21.77 -17.28 10.23
N LEU A 261 20.86 -16.47 10.76
CA LEU A 261 20.33 -16.66 12.11
C LEU A 261 19.14 -17.61 12.04
N THR A 262 19.27 -18.77 12.67
CA THR A 262 18.35 -19.91 12.47
C THR A 262 17.41 -20.20 13.63
N ASP A 263 17.45 -19.39 14.68
CA ASP A 263 16.54 -19.53 15.82
C ASP A 263 16.26 -18.19 16.51
N THR A 264 15.22 -18.15 17.34
CA THR A 264 14.80 -16.95 18.06
C THR A 264 15.83 -16.45 19.08
N ARG A 265 16.70 -17.32 19.61
CA ARG A 265 17.78 -16.92 20.53
C ARG A 265 18.86 -16.16 19.78
N GLN A 266 19.29 -16.65 18.63
CA GLN A 266 20.26 -15.98 17.76
C GLN A 266 19.76 -14.60 17.29
N LEU A 267 18.47 -14.49 16.92
CA LEU A 267 17.86 -13.20 16.58
C LEU A 267 17.85 -12.23 17.77
N ALA A 268 17.56 -12.71 18.98
CA ALA A 268 17.57 -11.90 20.19
C ALA A 268 18.99 -11.45 20.57
N GLU A 269 19.98 -12.33 20.45
CA GLU A 269 21.40 -12.02 20.68
C GLU A 269 21.93 -10.98 19.69
N GLU A 270 21.58 -11.13 18.42
CA GLU A 270 21.91 -10.16 17.37
C GLU A 270 21.26 -8.80 17.66
N GLY A 271 19.95 -8.80 17.97
CA GLY A 271 19.22 -7.58 18.29
C GLY A 271 19.75 -6.87 19.54
N THR A 272 20.20 -7.63 20.53
CA THR A 272 20.84 -7.10 21.75
C THR A 272 22.19 -6.46 21.44
N HIS A 273 23.05 -7.16 20.69
CA HIS A 273 24.39 -6.65 20.34
C HIS A 273 24.32 -5.42 19.45
N GLN A 274 23.46 -5.46 18.45
CA GLN A 274 23.34 -4.37 17.51
C GLN A 274 22.42 -3.26 18.04
N GLY A 275 21.60 -3.50 19.05
CA GLY A 275 20.66 -2.49 19.57
C GLY A 275 19.55 -2.15 18.58
N HIS A 276 19.06 -3.13 17.80
CA HIS A 276 17.89 -3.00 16.93
C HIS A 276 16.99 -4.23 16.94
N CYS A 277 15.78 -4.09 16.39
CA CYS A 277 14.64 -4.97 16.66
C CYS A 277 14.59 -6.27 15.84
N VAL A 278 15.74 -6.84 15.45
CA VAL A 278 15.77 -8.04 14.59
C VAL A 278 15.21 -9.30 15.28
N GLY A 279 15.12 -9.30 16.61
CA GLY A 279 14.42 -10.32 17.40
C GLY A 279 12.96 -10.56 16.98
N GLY A 280 12.31 -9.59 16.34
CA GLY A 280 10.89 -9.64 15.97
C GLY A 280 10.60 -10.47 14.74
N TYR A 281 11.63 -10.91 14.01
CA TYR A 281 11.50 -11.65 12.75
C TYR A 281 11.31 -13.15 12.95
N GLY A 282 11.28 -13.65 14.18
CA GLY A 282 11.26 -15.09 14.49
C GLY A 282 10.11 -15.86 13.83
N TRP A 283 8.89 -15.29 13.83
CA TRP A 283 7.74 -15.94 13.20
C TRP A 283 7.88 -16.00 11.67
N GLN A 284 8.30 -14.89 11.06
CA GLN A 284 8.50 -14.78 9.61
C GLN A 284 9.63 -15.68 9.11
N CYS A 285 10.72 -15.79 9.88
CA CYS A 285 11.84 -16.68 9.60
C CYS A 285 11.42 -18.14 9.74
N HIS A 286 10.71 -18.50 10.81
CA HIS A 286 10.18 -19.86 10.99
C HIS A 286 9.30 -20.31 9.81
N HIS A 287 8.46 -19.41 9.27
CA HIS A 287 7.59 -19.70 8.12
C HIS A 287 8.26 -19.47 6.75
N GLY A 288 9.57 -19.17 6.72
CA GLY A 288 10.35 -19.02 5.47
C GLY A 288 10.00 -17.79 4.63
N THR A 289 9.28 -16.81 5.19
CA THR A 289 8.88 -15.58 4.47
C THR A 289 10.01 -14.55 4.37
N CYS A 290 10.95 -14.57 5.32
CA CYS A 290 12.20 -13.83 5.29
C CYS A 290 13.32 -14.66 5.95
N ARG A 291 14.57 -14.25 5.76
CA ARG A 291 15.73 -14.76 6.52
C ARG A 291 16.57 -13.59 6.98
N ILE A 292 17.24 -13.77 8.11
CA ILE A 292 18.15 -12.78 8.68
C ILE A 292 19.57 -13.33 8.61
N VAL A 293 20.48 -12.53 8.08
CA VAL A 293 21.91 -12.85 7.96
C VAL A 293 22.71 -11.83 8.78
N SER A 294 23.52 -12.32 9.71
CA SER A 294 24.46 -11.52 10.51
C SER A 294 25.81 -11.51 9.80
N PHE A 295 26.32 -10.31 9.50
CA PHE A 295 27.68 -10.15 9.01
C PHE A 295 28.62 -9.73 10.15
N ARG A 296 29.71 -10.49 10.28
CA ARG A 296 30.67 -10.40 11.38
C ARG A 296 32.06 -10.20 10.82
N TRP A 297 32.82 -9.30 11.44
CA TRP A 297 34.21 -9.04 11.11
C TRP A 297 35.08 -9.60 12.23
N LYS A 298 36.01 -10.47 11.88
CA LYS A 298 37.00 -11.04 12.78
C LYS A 298 38.37 -10.48 12.43
N THR A 299 39.06 -9.86 13.38
CA THR A 299 40.45 -9.44 13.19
C THR A 299 41.38 -10.45 13.85
N ILE A 300 42.66 -10.42 13.47
CA ILE A 300 43.70 -11.28 14.08
C ILE A 300 43.91 -10.98 15.58
N ARG A 301 43.42 -9.84 16.08
CA ARG A 301 43.74 -9.30 17.43
C ARG A 301 42.54 -8.91 18.31
N GLN A 302 41.30 -8.97 17.82
CA GLN A 302 40.09 -8.62 18.57
C GLN A 302 38.95 -9.60 18.32
N ASP A 303 38.05 -9.71 19.31
CA ASP A 303 36.79 -10.44 19.25
C ASP A 303 35.90 -10.00 18.07
N ASP A 304 35.03 -10.91 17.61
CA ASP A 304 34.00 -10.68 16.61
C ASP A 304 33.24 -9.37 16.83
N PHE A 305 33.30 -8.45 15.88
CA PHE A 305 32.37 -7.32 15.84
C PHE A 305 31.35 -7.48 14.72
N ARG A 306 30.09 -7.71 15.12
CA ARG A 306 28.91 -7.66 14.26
C ARG A 306 28.77 -6.26 13.70
N ARG A 307 28.76 -6.11 12.37
CA ARG A 307 28.70 -4.77 11.76
C ARG A 307 27.35 -4.47 11.15
N ILE A 308 26.79 -5.43 10.42
CA ILE A 308 25.50 -5.28 9.76
C ILE A 308 24.67 -6.56 9.89
N THR A 309 23.37 -6.39 9.92
CA THR A 309 22.35 -7.42 9.89
C THR A 309 21.50 -7.18 8.65
N VAL A 310 21.29 -8.24 7.88
CA VAL A 310 20.67 -8.18 6.55
C VAL A 310 19.41 -9.03 6.56
N GLU A 311 18.30 -8.43 6.19
CA GLU A 311 17.08 -9.17 5.88
C GLU A 311 17.06 -9.51 4.39
N VAL A 312 16.76 -10.76 4.07
CA VAL A 312 16.52 -11.19 2.69
C VAL A 312 15.17 -11.87 2.53
N SER A 313 14.62 -11.77 1.32
CA SER A 313 13.47 -12.54 0.90
C SER A 313 13.94 -13.79 0.14
N PRO A 314 13.75 -15.01 0.67
CA PRO A 314 14.09 -16.24 -0.05
C PRO A 314 13.32 -16.36 -1.37
N ARG A 315 12.03 -16.03 -1.34
CA ARG A 315 11.14 -16.12 -2.51
C ARG A 315 11.52 -15.14 -3.61
N GLY A 316 11.84 -13.89 -3.24
CA GLY A 316 12.21 -12.84 -4.19
C GLY A 316 13.68 -12.87 -4.62
N ARG A 317 14.51 -13.69 -3.95
CA ARG A 317 15.98 -13.67 -4.00
C ARG A 317 16.51 -12.25 -4.02
N CYS A 318 16.12 -11.46 -3.02
CA CYS A 318 16.58 -10.08 -2.88
C CYS A 318 16.87 -9.73 -1.42
N VAL A 319 17.80 -8.80 -1.24
CA VAL A 319 18.00 -8.08 0.02
C VAL A 319 16.82 -7.14 0.20
N VAL A 320 16.18 -7.23 1.36
CA VAL A 320 15.05 -6.37 1.74
C VAL A 320 15.59 -5.16 2.51
N GLN A 321 16.48 -5.40 3.47
CA GLN A 321 17.00 -4.37 4.36
C GLN A 321 18.41 -4.71 4.84
N THR A 322 19.19 -3.69 5.16
CA THR A 322 20.50 -3.81 5.79
C THR A 322 20.66 -2.73 6.85
N ARG A 323 20.94 -3.14 8.09
CA ARG A 323 21.11 -2.23 9.23
C ARG A 323 22.36 -2.57 10.01
N GLY A 324 23.08 -1.55 10.46
CA GLY A 324 24.10 -1.72 11.50
C GLY A 324 23.58 -1.36 12.88
N ALA A 325 24.50 -1.27 13.84
CA ALA A 325 24.20 -0.92 15.22
C ALA A 325 23.28 0.30 15.37
N ARG A 326 22.22 0.17 16.18
CA ARG A 326 21.17 1.16 16.46
C ARG A 326 20.48 1.67 15.20
N ASN A 327 20.16 0.76 14.28
CA ASN A 327 19.51 1.03 13.00
C ASN A 327 20.31 1.94 12.04
N ARG A 328 21.61 2.15 12.29
CA ARG A 328 22.44 2.96 11.40
C ARG A 328 22.46 2.38 9.98
N ARG A 329 22.63 3.25 8.99
CA ARG A 329 22.93 2.82 7.62
C ARG A 329 24.26 2.07 7.56
N ALA A 330 24.32 1.09 6.66
CA ALA A 330 25.58 0.47 6.29
C ALA A 330 26.49 1.51 5.65
N THR A 331 27.77 1.44 5.97
CA THR A 331 28.81 2.27 5.34
C THR A 331 29.09 1.77 3.92
N GLU A 332 29.75 2.58 3.08
CA GLU A 332 30.12 2.17 1.72
C GLU A 332 31.00 0.91 1.70
N GLU A 333 31.90 0.77 2.67
CA GLU A 333 32.73 -0.42 2.85
C GLU A 333 31.89 -1.66 3.15
N GLU A 334 30.93 -1.55 4.09
CA GLU A 334 30.01 -2.64 4.42
C GLU A 334 29.10 -2.99 3.24
N MET A 335 28.65 -1.98 2.49
CA MET A 335 27.84 -2.17 1.29
C MET A 335 28.63 -2.89 0.19
N ARG A 336 29.90 -2.55 -0.04
CA ARG A 336 30.78 -3.23 -1.01
C ARG A 336 30.90 -4.73 -0.71
N ILE A 337 31.08 -5.07 0.56
CA ILE A 337 31.16 -6.45 1.02
C ILE A 337 29.81 -7.16 0.86
N LEU A 338 28.71 -6.49 1.21
CA LEU A 338 27.36 -6.99 0.97
C LEU A 338 27.09 -7.27 -0.51
N ARG A 339 27.54 -6.40 -1.44
CA ARG A 339 27.35 -6.65 -2.89
C ARG A 339 28.09 -7.90 -3.35
N SER A 340 29.27 -8.15 -2.80
CA SER A 340 30.07 -9.34 -3.10
C SER A 340 29.32 -10.60 -2.66
N TRP A 341 28.89 -10.62 -1.39
CA TRP A 341 28.08 -11.73 -0.87
C TRP A 341 26.78 -11.93 -1.66
N ALA A 342 26.06 -10.85 -1.96
CA ALA A 342 24.80 -10.91 -2.69
C ALA A 342 25.02 -11.49 -4.10
N SER A 343 26.09 -11.09 -4.80
CA SER A 343 26.48 -11.67 -6.08
C SER A 343 26.76 -13.16 -5.97
N ASP A 344 27.60 -13.57 -5.01
CA ASP A 344 28.00 -14.96 -4.82
C ASP A 344 26.82 -15.88 -4.45
N ARG A 345 25.84 -15.34 -3.70
CA ARG A 345 24.65 -16.08 -3.24
C ARG A 345 23.43 -15.89 -4.14
N GLY A 346 23.52 -15.09 -5.20
CA GLY A 346 22.45 -14.83 -6.15
C GLY A 346 21.28 -14.03 -5.57
N PHE A 347 21.55 -13.06 -4.68
CA PHE A 347 20.59 -12.09 -4.18
C PHE A 347 20.70 -10.76 -4.94
N ARG A 348 19.56 -10.15 -5.29
CA ARG A 348 19.49 -8.79 -5.83
C ARG A 348 19.47 -7.75 -4.72
N LEU A 349 20.14 -6.62 -4.90
CA LEU A 349 20.09 -5.49 -3.96
C LEU A 349 18.90 -4.56 -4.26
N PRO A 350 18.33 -3.89 -3.25
CA PRO A 350 17.29 -2.90 -3.47
C PRO A 350 17.86 -1.71 -4.27
N GLY A 351 17.27 -1.42 -5.43
CA GLY A 351 17.65 -0.29 -6.29
C GLY A 351 18.61 -0.58 -7.46
N GLY A 352 18.98 -1.85 -7.70
CA GLY A 352 19.72 -2.25 -8.90
C GLY A 352 18.80 -2.90 -9.95
N SER A 353 18.38 -2.09 -10.93
CA SER A 353 17.61 -2.41 -12.16
C SER A 353 16.51 -3.46 -12.08
#